data_AF-A0A9Q8UQ33-F1
#
_entry.id   AF-A0A9Q8UQ33-F1
#
_cell.length_a   1.000
_cell.length_b   1.000
_cell.length_c   1.000
_cell.angle_alpha   90.00
_cell.angle_beta   90.00
_cell.angle_gamma   90.00
#
_symmetry.space_group_name_H-M   'P 1'
#
loop_
_entity.id
_entity.type
_entity.pdbx_description
1 polymer ?
#
loop_
_entity_poly.entity_id
_entity_poly.type
_entity_poly.pdbx_seq_one_letter_code
_entity_poly.pdbx_strand_id
1 'polypeptide(L)'
;MSHFHQAVTELIERVKDAEGGVNRLVQVLEEKPDFAFIDWLEAQPIFPKFYWQSRDTREEVVALGQLHTFVDPAPAYTILADDQRVWGGRSFDGQTEKNRRCMSSFFFLPQVELIRFDDRWSLAVNLTAEKHRTLAGLKKLQIDVGALLPVSAQIKSISHIPEKSQWSELVEKVLTGIENDDFKKVVLARRTSVQMDSTVSAAQLLKSSYLQNHHSFHFMLSLDKRHSFIGSTPERLYARQGQELYTEALAGTIGRGDNASHDMELSNWLAQDRKNLNENQYVVDDIIERLAPHSEHIEVEQEARLVRLRKVQHLKRSIHAHLKTGVNGVQLLSALQPTAAVAGLPRKESMKFIRDNEPFARGWYAGSMGVISHQRAEFCVAIRSALILGEEIQLFAGAGIVPGSIADNEWQELDKKMSTLLSLIADIPPLGVAS
;
A
#
# COMPACT_ATOMS: atom_id res chain seq x y z
N MET A 1 7.23 -31.93 -18.36
CA MET A 1 6.89 -30.49 -18.37
C MET A 1 6.06 -30.24 -17.13
N SER A 2 6.32 -29.18 -16.36
CA SER A 2 5.51 -28.87 -15.17
C SER A 2 4.06 -28.59 -15.56
N HIS A 3 3.09 -28.85 -14.67
CA HIS A 3 1.67 -28.51 -14.89
C HIS A 3 1.50 -27.03 -15.26
N PHE A 4 2.33 -26.15 -14.69
CA PHE A 4 2.35 -24.73 -15.04
C PHE A 4 2.80 -24.46 -16.49
N HIS A 5 3.83 -25.15 -16.99
CA HIS A 5 4.26 -25.03 -18.38
C HIS A 5 3.16 -25.42 -19.38
N GLN A 6 2.45 -26.51 -19.08
CA GLN A 6 1.32 -26.97 -19.87
C GLN A 6 0.20 -25.92 -19.89
N ALA A 7 -0.16 -25.37 -18.73
CA ALA A 7 -1.17 -24.31 -18.62
C ALA A 7 -0.81 -23.06 -19.44
N VAL A 8 0.46 -22.64 -19.46
CA VAL A 8 0.93 -21.53 -20.32
C VAL A 8 0.76 -21.88 -21.81
N THR A 9 1.13 -23.10 -22.21
CA THR A 9 1.04 -23.56 -23.60
C THR A 9 -0.42 -23.64 -24.07
N GLU A 10 -1.30 -24.23 -23.27
CA GLU A 10 -2.74 -24.28 -23.54
C GLU A 10 -3.34 -22.87 -23.66
N LEU A 11 -2.95 -21.96 -22.77
CA LEU A 11 -3.42 -20.58 -22.82
C LEU A 11 -2.92 -19.85 -24.08
N ILE A 12 -1.70 -20.12 -24.55
CA ILE A 12 -1.19 -19.58 -25.82
C ILE A 12 -2.05 -20.04 -27.00
N GLU A 13 -2.39 -21.33 -27.10
CA GLU A 13 -3.25 -21.83 -28.20
C GLU A 13 -4.65 -21.21 -28.11
N ARG A 14 -5.26 -21.20 -26.91
CA ARG A 14 -6.57 -20.57 -26.70
C ARG A 14 -6.60 -19.09 -27.09
N VAL A 15 -5.53 -18.34 -26.86
CA VAL A 15 -5.45 -16.93 -27.29
C VAL A 15 -5.32 -16.81 -28.81
N LYS A 16 -4.62 -17.72 -29.50
CA LYS A 16 -4.55 -17.71 -30.97
C LYS A 16 -5.94 -17.92 -31.56
N ASP A 17 -6.67 -18.89 -31.02
CA ASP A 17 -7.99 -19.30 -31.50
C ASP A 17 -9.13 -18.38 -31.02
N ALA A 18 -8.86 -17.46 -30.08
CA ALA A 18 -9.86 -16.53 -29.57
C ALA A 18 -10.48 -15.68 -30.68
N GLU A 19 -11.80 -15.76 -30.79
CA GLU A 19 -12.63 -14.95 -31.69
C GLU A 19 -12.78 -13.50 -31.19
N GLY A 20 -13.33 -12.64 -32.04
CA GLY A 20 -13.65 -11.26 -31.66
C GLY A 20 -14.67 -11.20 -30.52
N GLY A 21 -14.43 -10.33 -29.54
CA GLY A 21 -15.32 -10.13 -28.38
C GLY A 21 -14.91 -10.88 -27.12
N VAL A 22 -13.96 -11.82 -27.19
CA VAL A 22 -13.35 -12.43 -26.00
C VAL A 22 -12.38 -11.43 -25.36
N ASN A 23 -12.68 -10.97 -24.15
CA ASN A 23 -11.89 -9.96 -23.43
C ASN A 23 -10.94 -10.56 -22.39
N ARG A 24 -11.18 -11.80 -21.96
CA ARG A 24 -10.37 -12.47 -20.95
C ARG A 24 -10.43 -13.98 -21.13
N LEU A 25 -9.31 -14.64 -20.89
CA LEU A 25 -9.22 -16.10 -20.81
C LEU A 25 -8.59 -16.49 -19.49
N VAL A 26 -9.17 -17.47 -18.82
CA VAL A 26 -8.67 -18.02 -17.55
C VAL A 26 -8.36 -19.50 -17.74
N GLN A 27 -7.17 -19.90 -17.31
CA GLN A 27 -6.72 -21.27 -17.17
C GLN A 27 -6.60 -21.58 -15.68
N VAL A 28 -7.46 -22.46 -15.16
CA VAL A 28 -7.33 -22.96 -13.80
C VAL A 28 -6.13 -23.90 -13.76
N LEU A 29 -5.31 -23.77 -12.72
CA LEU A 29 -4.20 -24.68 -12.48
C LEU A 29 -4.68 -25.82 -11.60
N GLU A 30 -4.43 -27.05 -12.04
CA GLU A 30 -4.81 -28.27 -11.30
C GLU A 30 -4.03 -28.40 -9.99
N GLU A 31 -2.79 -27.90 -9.98
CA GLU A 31 -1.89 -27.96 -8.85
C GLU A 31 -1.36 -26.56 -8.50
N LYS A 32 -0.99 -26.41 -7.23
CA LYS A 32 -0.26 -25.23 -6.75
C LYS A 32 1.08 -25.13 -7.49
N PRO A 33 1.47 -23.93 -7.99
CA PRO A 33 2.82 -23.72 -8.52
C PRO A 33 3.92 -24.08 -7.51
N ASP A 34 5.01 -24.65 -7.99
CA ASP A 34 6.18 -25.07 -7.19
C ASP A 34 7.11 -23.91 -6.78
N PHE A 35 6.72 -22.67 -7.10
CA PHE A 35 7.42 -21.44 -6.76
C PHE A 35 6.52 -20.49 -5.95
N ALA A 36 7.15 -19.56 -5.22
CA ALA A 36 6.44 -18.43 -4.63
C ALA A 36 6.08 -17.39 -5.71
N PHE A 37 4.94 -16.71 -5.57
CA PHE A 37 4.50 -15.70 -6.54
C PHE A 37 5.50 -14.54 -6.67
N ILE A 38 6.13 -14.13 -5.56
CA ILE A 38 7.15 -13.08 -5.56
C ILE A 38 8.42 -13.52 -6.33
N ASP A 39 8.78 -14.80 -6.25
CA ASP A 39 9.93 -15.35 -6.99
C ASP A 39 9.62 -15.35 -8.49
N TRP A 40 8.39 -15.75 -8.85
CA TRP A 40 7.94 -15.73 -10.23
C TRP A 40 7.88 -14.31 -10.79
N LEU A 41 7.29 -13.37 -10.05
CA LEU A 41 7.23 -11.95 -10.35
C LEU A 41 8.62 -11.38 -10.68
N GLU A 42 9.63 -11.70 -9.86
CA GLU A 42 10.99 -11.20 -10.05
C GLU A 42 11.61 -11.72 -11.35
N ALA A 43 11.44 -13.02 -11.63
CA ALA A 43 11.99 -13.67 -12.82
C ALA A 43 11.45 -13.08 -14.15
N GLN A 44 10.29 -12.42 -14.14
CA GLN A 44 9.67 -11.98 -15.39
C GLN A 44 10.36 -10.76 -16.02
N PRO A 45 10.57 -10.72 -17.34
CA PRO A 45 11.14 -9.57 -18.04
C PRO A 45 10.09 -8.50 -18.42
N ILE A 46 8.83 -8.71 -18.06
CA ILE A 46 7.68 -7.93 -18.52
C ILE A 46 7.36 -6.84 -17.50
N PHE A 47 7.18 -5.60 -17.97
CA PHE A 47 6.79 -4.44 -17.17
C PHE A 47 5.55 -3.75 -17.78
N PRO A 48 4.75 -3.03 -16.98
CA PRO A 48 4.86 -2.89 -15.52
C PRO A 48 4.59 -4.21 -14.79
N LYS A 49 5.04 -4.28 -13.54
CA LYS A 49 4.75 -5.38 -12.61
C LYS A 49 3.95 -4.86 -11.45
N PHE A 50 2.91 -5.59 -11.05
CA PHE A 50 2.19 -5.35 -9.81
C PHE A 50 2.07 -6.65 -9.02
N TYR A 51 2.43 -6.62 -7.74
CA TYR A 51 2.12 -7.68 -6.80
C TYR A 51 1.09 -7.18 -5.81
N TRP A 52 0.18 -8.07 -5.43
CA TRP A 52 -0.82 -7.83 -4.42
C TRP A 52 -1.03 -9.07 -3.57
N GLN A 53 -1.15 -8.88 -2.27
CA GLN A 53 -1.80 -9.81 -1.37
C GLN A 53 -2.78 -9.05 -0.48
N SER A 54 -3.99 -9.60 -0.33
CA SER A 54 -4.99 -9.11 0.61
C SER A 54 -4.53 -9.34 2.06
N ARG A 55 -4.94 -8.43 2.96
CA ARG A 55 -4.55 -8.50 4.39
C ARG A 55 -4.95 -9.80 5.09
N ASP A 56 -6.05 -10.40 4.67
CA ASP A 56 -6.56 -11.68 5.19
C ASP A 56 -5.92 -12.90 4.50
N THR A 57 -4.95 -12.68 3.60
CA THR A 57 -4.20 -13.70 2.86
C THR A 57 -5.04 -14.55 1.91
N ARG A 58 -6.31 -14.20 1.69
CA ARG A 58 -7.20 -14.96 0.81
C ARG A 58 -6.88 -14.76 -0.65
N GLU A 59 -6.43 -13.58 -1.05
CA GLU A 59 -6.09 -13.27 -2.42
C GLU A 59 -4.61 -12.91 -2.57
N GLU A 60 -3.97 -13.46 -3.60
CA GLU A 60 -2.61 -13.12 -4.01
C GLU A 60 -2.53 -13.05 -5.53
N VAL A 61 -1.94 -11.99 -6.08
CA VAL A 61 -1.90 -11.73 -7.52
C VAL A 61 -0.54 -11.19 -7.94
N VAL A 62 -0.05 -11.72 -9.06
CA VAL A 62 1.00 -11.09 -9.87
C VAL A 62 0.38 -10.65 -11.19
N ALA A 63 0.42 -9.35 -11.47
CA ALA A 63 -0.10 -8.74 -12.69
C ALA A 63 1.05 -8.15 -13.51
N LEU A 64 1.14 -8.53 -14.80
CA LEU A 64 2.30 -8.26 -15.66
C LEU A 64 1.91 -7.66 -17.00
N GLY A 65 2.72 -6.71 -17.45
CA GLY A 65 2.54 -6.05 -18.74
C GLY A 65 1.30 -5.19 -18.78
N GLN A 66 1.13 -4.38 -19.83
CA GLN A 66 -0.02 -3.48 -19.94
C GLN A 66 -0.66 -3.57 -21.32
N LEU A 67 -2.00 -3.59 -21.34
CA LEU A 67 -2.81 -3.40 -22.54
C LEU A 67 -3.37 -1.98 -22.60
N HIS A 68 -3.87 -1.51 -21.46
CA HIS A 68 -4.32 -0.14 -21.24
C HIS A 68 -3.68 0.44 -19.97
N THR A 69 -3.47 1.75 -19.97
CA THR A 69 -3.02 2.51 -18.80
C THR A 69 -3.95 3.68 -18.54
N PHE A 70 -4.15 4.00 -17.28
CA PHE A 70 -5.04 5.04 -16.82
C PHE A 70 -4.33 5.90 -15.76
N VAL A 71 -4.34 7.21 -15.98
CA VAL A 71 -4.02 8.18 -14.92
C VAL A 71 -5.27 8.35 -14.06
N ASP A 72 -6.41 8.69 -14.69
CA ASP A 72 -7.72 8.59 -14.06
C ASP A 72 -8.32 7.21 -14.39
N PRO A 73 -8.59 6.34 -13.40
CA PRO A 73 -9.19 5.03 -13.65
C PRO A 73 -10.70 5.07 -13.95
N ALA A 74 -11.38 6.22 -13.90
CA ALA A 74 -12.83 6.30 -14.18
C ALA A 74 -13.25 5.71 -15.54
N PRO A 75 -12.53 5.94 -16.66
CA PRO A 75 -12.86 5.36 -17.96
C PRO A 75 -12.78 3.84 -18.01
N ALA A 76 -12.12 3.18 -17.04
CA ALA A 76 -12.04 1.73 -16.97
C ALA A 76 -13.43 1.08 -16.89
N TYR A 77 -14.40 1.73 -16.23
CA TYR A 77 -15.79 1.23 -16.16
C TYR A 77 -16.53 1.24 -17.51
N THR A 78 -16.07 1.98 -18.50
CA THR A 78 -16.67 1.98 -19.84
C THR A 78 -15.92 1.09 -20.81
N ILE A 79 -14.60 0.95 -20.61
CA ILE A 79 -13.71 0.28 -21.55
C ILE A 79 -13.59 -1.23 -21.26
N LEU A 80 -13.67 -1.62 -19.99
CA LEU A 80 -13.38 -2.98 -19.55
C LEU A 80 -14.62 -3.84 -19.43
N ALA A 81 -14.46 -5.13 -19.73
CA ALA A 81 -15.47 -6.14 -19.45
C ALA A 81 -15.59 -6.41 -17.95
N ASP A 82 -16.71 -7.03 -17.55
CA ASP A 82 -17.04 -7.29 -16.14
C ASP A 82 -15.97 -8.10 -15.39
N ASP A 83 -15.34 -9.06 -16.04
CA ASP A 83 -14.34 -9.95 -15.44
C ASP A 83 -12.90 -9.40 -15.51
N GLN A 84 -12.72 -8.22 -16.10
CA GLN A 84 -11.44 -7.53 -16.18
C GLN A 84 -11.26 -6.58 -14.99
N ARG A 85 -10.00 -6.37 -14.63
CA ARG A 85 -9.63 -5.52 -13.50
C ARG A 85 -8.35 -4.76 -13.78
N VAL A 86 -8.26 -3.56 -13.23
CA VAL A 86 -7.06 -2.72 -13.29
C VAL A 86 -6.36 -2.71 -11.95
N TRP A 87 -5.04 -2.73 -12.02
CA TRP A 87 -4.15 -2.71 -10.86
C TRP A 87 -3.34 -1.43 -10.85
N GLY A 88 -2.98 -0.96 -9.66
CA GLY A 88 -2.14 0.20 -9.53
C GLY A 88 -2.40 0.98 -8.26
N GLY A 89 -2.22 2.29 -8.34
CA GLY A 89 -2.34 3.16 -7.18
C GLY A 89 -2.45 4.64 -7.50
N ARG A 90 -2.70 5.41 -6.45
CA ARG A 90 -2.72 6.87 -6.46
C ARG A 90 -1.73 7.42 -5.45
N SER A 91 -0.85 8.30 -5.88
CA SER A 91 0.12 8.95 -4.99
C SER A 91 -0.56 9.95 -4.06
N PHE A 92 0.16 10.36 -3.01
CA PHE A 92 -0.34 11.30 -2.00
C PHE A 92 -0.45 12.73 -2.54
N ASP A 93 0.60 13.21 -3.22
CA ASP A 93 0.74 14.59 -3.68
C ASP A 93 0.98 14.74 -5.19
N GLY A 94 1.18 13.63 -5.92
CA GLY A 94 1.39 13.64 -7.36
C GLY A 94 2.64 14.42 -7.79
N GLN A 95 2.52 15.14 -8.90
CA GLN A 95 3.59 16.01 -9.37
C GLN A 95 3.68 17.26 -8.50
N THR A 96 4.81 17.45 -7.85
CA THR A 96 5.12 18.65 -7.08
C THR A 96 6.44 19.26 -7.58
N GLU A 97 6.75 20.50 -7.17
CA GLU A 97 8.06 21.08 -7.45
C GLU A 97 9.20 20.24 -6.85
N LYS A 98 8.95 19.62 -5.70
CA LYS A 98 9.87 18.74 -4.95
C LYS A 98 10.02 17.35 -5.61
N ASN A 99 9.07 16.93 -6.46
CA ASN A 99 9.14 15.67 -7.21
C ASN A 99 8.32 15.74 -8.51
N ARG A 100 8.92 16.31 -9.56
CA ARG A 100 8.26 16.50 -10.87
C ARG A 100 8.02 15.20 -11.65
N ARG A 101 8.66 14.09 -11.24
CA ARG A 101 8.59 12.80 -11.94
C ARG A 101 7.57 11.85 -11.33
N CYS A 102 7.04 12.13 -10.13
CA CYS A 102 6.03 11.28 -9.52
C CYS A 102 4.70 11.40 -10.26
N MET A 103 4.12 10.27 -10.63
CA MET A 103 2.80 10.24 -11.23
C MET A 103 1.73 10.54 -10.16
N SER A 104 0.67 11.27 -10.50
CA SER A 104 -0.50 11.42 -9.62
C SER A 104 -1.16 10.08 -9.33
N SER A 105 -1.15 9.20 -10.32
CA SER A 105 -1.71 7.86 -10.27
C SER A 105 -1.20 7.06 -11.46
N PHE A 106 -1.21 5.74 -11.30
CA PHE A 106 -0.89 4.81 -12.37
C PHE A 106 -1.74 3.57 -12.16
N PHE A 107 -2.62 3.30 -13.11
CA PHE A 107 -3.42 2.08 -13.18
C PHE A 107 -3.25 1.43 -14.54
N PHE A 108 -3.31 0.11 -14.62
CA PHE A 108 -3.21 -0.59 -15.89
C PHE A 108 -4.05 -1.86 -15.93
N LEU A 109 -4.55 -2.19 -17.12
CA LEU A 109 -5.10 -3.51 -17.42
C LEU A 109 -3.92 -4.44 -17.74
N PRO A 110 -3.65 -5.48 -16.94
CA PRO A 110 -2.51 -6.35 -17.15
C PRO A 110 -2.66 -7.22 -18.40
N GLN A 111 -1.55 -7.63 -19.00
CA GLN A 111 -1.58 -8.66 -20.05
C GLN A 111 -1.82 -10.04 -19.44
N VAL A 112 -1.08 -10.36 -18.38
CA VAL A 112 -1.06 -11.66 -17.72
C VAL A 112 -1.28 -11.46 -16.22
N GLU A 113 -2.06 -12.35 -15.61
CA GLU A 113 -2.24 -12.41 -14.17
C GLU A 113 -2.08 -13.84 -13.68
N LEU A 114 -1.17 -14.05 -12.72
CA LEU A 114 -1.15 -15.27 -11.90
C LEU A 114 -1.89 -14.98 -10.60
N ILE A 115 -2.87 -15.81 -10.27
CA ILE A 115 -3.89 -15.51 -9.27
C ILE A 115 -4.00 -16.70 -8.34
N ARG A 116 -4.00 -16.44 -7.03
CA ARG A 116 -4.46 -17.37 -6.02
C ARG A 116 -5.64 -16.73 -5.28
N PHE A 117 -6.73 -17.46 -5.15
CA PHE A 117 -7.84 -17.11 -4.27
C PHE A 117 -8.19 -18.33 -3.41
N ASP A 118 -8.02 -18.20 -2.10
CA ASP A 118 -8.00 -19.30 -1.14
C ASP A 118 -7.04 -20.39 -1.63
N ASP A 119 -7.54 -21.61 -1.87
CA ASP A 119 -6.80 -22.77 -2.37
C ASP A 119 -7.00 -23.01 -3.87
N ARG A 120 -7.31 -21.97 -4.65
CA ARG A 120 -7.47 -22.06 -6.11
C ARG A 120 -6.46 -21.19 -6.82
N TRP A 121 -5.75 -21.78 -7.79
CA TRP A 121 -4.76 -21.09 -8.61
C TRP A 121 -5.24 -20.99 -10.05
N SER A 122 -4.94 -19.85 -10.69
CA SER A 122 -5.26 -19.66 -12.10
C SER A 122 -4.25 -18.72 -12.77
N LEU A 123 -4.01 -18.98 -14.05
CA LEU A 123 -3.34 -18.06 -14.96
C LEU A 123 -4.40 -17.43 -15.86
N ALA A 124 -4.50 -16.12 -15.84
CA ALA A 124 -5.44 -15.37 -16.65
C ALA A 124 -4.70 -14.43 -17.60
N VAL A 125 -5.33 -14.17 -18.74
CA VAL A 125 -4.88 -13.13 -19.68
C VAL A 125 -6.03 -12.25 -20.10
N ASN A 126 -5.74 -10.97 -20.27
CA ASN A 126 -6.68 -10.03 -20.86
C ASN A 126 -6.40 -9.90 -22.36
N LEU A 127 -7.44 -9.64 -23.11
CA LEU A 127 -7.43 -9.48 -24.55
C LEU A 127 -8.08 -8.15 -24.92
N THR A 128 -7.57 -7.58 -26.00
CA THR A 128 -8.14 -6.44 -26.71
C THR A 128 -8.16 -6.79 -28.21
N ALA A 129 -8.55 -5.85 -29.07
CA ALA A 129 -8.38 -6.00 -30.52
C ALA A 129 -6.92 -6.37 -30.91
N GLU A 130 -5.94 -6.01 -30.07
CA GLU A 130 -4.52 -6.31 -30.26
C GLU A 130 -4.06 -7.59 -29.55
N LYS A 131 -4.78 -8.72 -29.71
CA LYS A 131 -4.46 -10.00 -29.03
C LYS A 131 -3.01 -10.48 -29.21
N HIS A 132 -2.35 -10.07 -30.29
CA HIS A 132 -0.93 -10.34 -30.54
C HIS A 132 0.01 -9.78 -29.45
N ARG A 133 -0.37 -8.68 -28.78
CA ARG A 133 0.39 -8.12 -27.65
C ARG A 133 0.36 -9.05 -26.43
N THR A 134 -0.79 -9.63 -26.12
CA THR A 134 -0.95 -10.63 -25.05
C THR A 134 -0.18 -11.91 -25.39
N LEU A 135 -0.25 -12.39 -26.64
CA LEU A 135 0.56 -13.53 -27.10
C LEU A 135 2.06 -13.29 -26.95
N ALA A 136 2.53 -12.09 -27.30
CA ALA A 136 3.93 -11.71 -27.13
C ALA A 136 4.34 -11.67 -25.65
N GLY A 137 3.43 -11.28 -24.75
CA GLY A 137 3.64 -11.35 -23.30
C GLY A 137 3.77 -12.78 -22.80
N LEU A 138 2.81 -13.66 -23.14
CA LEU A 138 2.82 -15.08 -22.76
C LEU A 138 4.10 -15.79 -23.21
N LYS A 139 4.55 -15.55 -24.45
CA LYS A 139 5.79 -16.13 -24.99
C LYS A 139 7.08 -15.67 -24.30
N LYS A 140 7.03 -14.58 -23.52
CA LYS A 140 8.18 -14.04 -22.77
C LYS A 140 8.24 -14.54 -21.33
N LEU A 141 7.21 -15.22 -20.85
CA LEU A 141 7.15 -15.69 -19.47
C LEU A 141 8.30 -16.65 -19.17
N GLN A 142 8.96 -16.41 -18.05
CA GLN A 142 9.91 -17.36 -17.46
C GLN A 142 9.11 -18.37 -16.64
N ILE A 143 9.27 -19.64 -16.97
CA ILE A 143 8.53 -20.76 -16.39
C ILE A 143 9.40 -21.46 -15.34
N ASP A 144 10.69 -21.63 -15.63
CA ASP A 144 11.66 -22.17 -14.69
C ASP A 144 12.12 -21.06 -13.73
N VAL A 145 11.63 -21.10 -12.49
CA VAL A 145 11.87 -20.06 -11.49
C VAL A 145 12.60 -20.65 -10.29
N GLY A 146 13.78 -20.10 -10.01
CA GLY A 146 14.54 -20.39 -8.81
C GLY A 146 14.04 -19.61 -7.60
N ALA A 147 14.35 -20.11 -6.41
CA ALA A 147 14.03 -19.42 -5.17
C ALA A 147 14.75 -18.05 -5.08
N LEU A 148 13.99 -16.99 -4.80
CA LEU A 148 14.58 -15.67 -4.58
C LEU A 148 15.31 -15.62 -3.23
N LEU A 149 16.62 -15.37 -3.28
CA LEU A 149 17.47 -15.27 -2.08
C LEU A 149 17.27 -13.93 -1.35
N PRO A 150 17.46 -13.89 -0.01
CA PRO A 150 17.43 -12.66 0.76
C PRO A 150 18.45 -11.61 0.27
N VAL A 151 18.27 -10.37 0.71
CA VAL A 151 19.21 -9.27 0.41
C VAL A 151 20.58 -9.58 1.00
N SER A 152 21.62 -9.52 0.18
CA SER A 152 23.03 -9.64 0.60
C SER A 152 23.76 -8.31 0.67
N ALA A 153 23.19 -7.25 0.07
CA ALA A 153 23.76 -5.92 0.02
C ALA A 153 23.89 -5.33 1.44
N GLN A 154 24.97 -4.59 1.68
CA GLN A 154 25.25 -3.96 2.96
C GLN A 154 24.91 -2.47 2.95
N ILE A 155 24.52 -1.95 4.10
CA ILE A 155 24.22 -0.53 4.26
C ILE A 155 25.53 0.26 4.34
N LYS A 156 25.72 1.20 3.41
CA LYS A 156 26.85 2.17 3.40
C LYS A 156 26.57 3.37 4.31
N SER A 157 25.37 3.92 4.25
CA SER A 157 24.99 5.10 5.04
C SER A 157 23.48 5.22 5.17
N ILE A 158 23.05 5.89 6.24
CA ILE A 158 21.64 6.24 6.47
C ILE A 158 21.56 7.74 6.72
N SER A 159 20.62 8.42 6.06
CA SER A 159 20.32 9.83 6.29
C SER A 159 18.83 10.07 6.43
N HIS A 160 18.46 11.15 7.13
CA HIS A 160 17.08 11.50 7.44
C HIS A 160 16.74 12.88 6.91
N ILE A 161 15.54 13.01 6.34
CA ILE A 161 14.96 14.28 5.91
C ILE A 161 13.49 14.32 6.38
N PRO A 162 13.10 15.27 7.24
CA PRO A 162 13.94 16.24 7.95
C PRO A 162 14.95 15.59 8.91
N GLU A 163 16.02 16.33 9.24
CA GLU A 163 16.88 16.01 10.38
C GLU A 163 16.16 16.29 11.71
N LYS A 164 16.71 15.80 12.83
CA LYS A 164 16.05 15.89 14.14
C LYS A 164 15.75 17.33 14.58
N SER A 165 16.65 18.27 14.32
CA SER A 165 16.43 19.71 14.62
C SER A 165 15.27 20.29 13.79
N GLN A 166 15.29 20.04 12.48
CA GLN A 166 14.22 20.45 11.56
C GLN A 166 12.88 19.81 11.89
N TRP A 167 12.89 18.56 12.38
CA TRP A 167 11.69 17.89 12.87
C TRP A 167 11.07 18.62 14.06
N SER A 168 11.87 19.01 15.05
CA SER A 168 11.38 19.79 16.20
C SER A 168 10.75 21.10 15.76
N GLU A 169 11.37 21.84 14.84
CA GLU A 169 10.80 23.07 14.27
C GLU A 169 9.47 22.83 13.55
N LEU A 170 9.35 21.73 12.79
CA LEU A 170 8.10 21.38 12.12
C LEU A 170 6.99 21.02 13.10
N VAL A 171 7.31 20.27 14.16
CA VAL A 171 6.36 19.92 15.22
C VAL A 171 5.88 21.18 15.93
N GLU A 172 6.77 22.10 16.29
CA GLU A 172 6.40 23.39 16.91
C GLU A 172 5.49 24.22 16.01
N LYS A 173 5.80 24.34 14.70
CA LYS A 173 4.93 25.04 13.74
C LYS A 173 3.52 24.46 13.68
N VAL A 174 3.40 23.13 13.76
CA VAL A 174 2.09 22.48 13.83
C VAL A 174 1.42 22.78 15.18
N LEU A 175 2.12 22.69 16.30
CA LEU A 175 1.52 23.00 17.61
C LEU A 175 1.02 24.46 17.68
N THR A 176 1.79 25.44 17.18
CA THR A 176 1.34 26.83 17.07
C THR A 176 0.11 26.98 16.16
N GLY A 177 0.08 26.28 15.03
CA GLY A 177 -1.11 26.31 14.16
C GLY A 177 -2.34 25.68 14.81
N ILE A 178 -2.16 24.65 15.65
CA ILE A 178 -3.26 24.07 16.44
C ILE A 178 -3.76 25.06 17.50
N GLU A 179 -2.87 25.77 18.19
CA GLU A 179 -3.23 26.81 19.16
C GLU A 179 -3.99 27.98 18.51
N ASN A 180 -3.72 28.27 17.23
CA ASN A 180 -4.41 29.28 16.44
C ASN A 180 -5.69 28.78 15.76
N ASP A 181 -6.12 27.53 16.02
CA ASP A 181 -7.25 26.87 15.37
C ASP A 181 -7.13 26.72 13.83
N ASP A 182 -5.91 26.82 13.26
CA ASP A 182 -5.66 26.61 11.82
C ASP A 182 -5.92 25.15 11.41
N PHE A 183 -5.62 24.21 12.31
CA PHE A 183 -5.88 22.79 12.15
C PHE A 183 -5.99 22.08 13.52
N LYS A 184 -6.68 20.94 13.56
CA LYS A 184 -6.81 20.07 14.74
C LYS A 184 -5.69 19.03 14.83
N LYS A 185 -5.16 18.62 13.67
CA LYS A 185 -4.15 17.57 13.53
C LYS A 185 -3.39 17.75 12.22
N VAL A 186 -2.07 17.57 12.22
CA VAL A 186 -1.30 17.39 10.98
C VAL A 186 -0.40 16.18 11.15
N VAL A 187 -0.38 15.30 10.16
CA VAL A 187 0.52 14.15 10.15
C VAL A 187 1.78 14.56 9.41
N LEU A 188 2.90 14.65 10.11
CA LEU A 188 4.22 14.93 9.53
C LEU A 188 4.94 13.63 9.20
N ALA A 189 5.78 13.65 8.17
CA ALA A 189 6.54 12.50 7.72
C ALA A 189 8.05 12.77 7.72
N ARG A 190 8.80 11.66 7.81
CA ARG A 190 10.25 11.63 7.62
C ARG A 190 10.61 10.59 6.56
N ARG A 191 11.41 11.01 5.60
CA ARG A 191 12.10 10.12 4.65
C ARG A 191 13.45 9.71 5.24
N THR A 192 13.73 8.43 5.21
CA THR A 192 15.04 7.87 5.57
C THR A 192 15.65 7.24 4.32
N SER A 193 16.75 7.80 3.84
CA SER A 193 17.50 7.27 2.69
C SER A 193 18.57 6.32 3.19
N VAL A 194 18.50 5.07 2.74
CA VAL A 194 19.46 4.00 3.05
C VAL A 194 20.26 3.74 1.78
N GLN A 195 21.54 4.11 1.80
CA GLN A 195 22.45 3.83 0.69
C GLN A 195 23.03 2.43 0.85
N MET A 196 22.91 1.62 -0.18
CA MET A 196 23.41 0.26 -0.25
C MET A 196 24.75 0.19 -0.97
N ASP A 197 25.50 -0.88 -0.74
CA ASP A 197 26.76 -1.14 -1.44
C ASP A 197 26.61 -1.66 -2.86
N SER A 198 25.42 -2.17 -3.19
CA SER A 198 25.04 -2.77 -4.45
C SER A 198 23.52 -2.67 -4.65
N THR A 199 23.05 -2.90 -5.87
CA THR A 199 21.62 -2.78 -6.20
C THR A 199 20.79 -3.83 -5.46
N VAL A 200 19.67 -3.41 -4.89
CA VAL A 200 18.73 -4.30 -4.17
C VAL A 200 17.49 -4.52 -5.02
N SER A 201 17.06 -5.79 -5.15
CA SER A 201 15.78 -6.08 -5.78
C SER A 201 14.63 -5.82 -4.81
N ALA A 202 13.62 -5.07 -5.29
CA ALA A 202 12.42 -4.80 -4.52
C ALA A 202 11.65 -6.07 -4.13
N ALA A 203 11.71 -7.11 -4.98
CA ALA A 203 11.10 -8.40 -4.70
C ALA A 203 11.76 -9.11 -3.51
N GLN A 204 13.08 -8.94 -3.30
CA GLN A 204 13.78 -9.53 -2.14
C GLN A 204 13.30 -8.92 -0.82
N LEU A 205 13.15 -7.59 -0.80
CA LEU A 205 12.61 -6.88 0.37
C LEU A 205 11.14 -7.20 0.59
N LEU A 206 10.34 -7.26 -0.48
CA LEU A 206 8.94 -7.65 -0.39
C LEU A 206 8.79 -9.07 0.16
N LYS A 207 9.57 -10.04 -0.33
CA LYS A 207 9.56 -11.43 0.17
C LYS A 207 9.95 -11.51 1.63
N SER A 208 10.99 -10.78 2.04
CA SER A 208 11.41 -10.70 3.44
C SER A 208 10.32 -10.10 4.31
N SER A 209 9.65 -9.05 3.84
CA SER A 209 8.52 -8.43 4.52
C SER A 209 7.32 -9.37 4.62
N TYR A 210 6.97 -10.05 3.53
CA TYR A 210 5.88 -11.03 3.44
C TYR A 210 6.01 -12.13 4.49
N LEU A 211 7.22 -12.66 4.68
CA LEU A 211 7.50 -13.71 5.67
C LEU A 211 7.41 -13.22 7.12
N GLN A 212 7.62 -11.93 7.40
CA GLN A 212 7.72 -11.40 8.76
C GLN A 212 6.50 -10.58 9.20
N ASN A 213 5.82 -9.91 8.27
CA ASN A 213 4.78 -8.91 8.54
C ASN A 213 3.39 -9.44 8.21
N HIS A 214 2.94 -10.42 9.01
CA HIS A 214 1.58 -10.99 8.89
C HIS A 214 0.47 -9.94 9.15
N HIS A 215 -0.77 -10.29 8.80
CA HIS A 215 -1.95 -9.42 8.91
C HIS A 215 -1.77 -8.06 8.23
N SER A 216 -1.09 -8.05 7.09
CA SER A 216 -0.82 -6.86 6.29
C SER A 216 -1.16 -7.15 4.82
N PHE A 217 -1.63 -6.12 4.11
CA PHE A 217 -1.55 -6.10 2.67
C PHE A 217 -0.09 -6.05 2.27
N HIS A 218 0.29 -6.81 1.25
CA HIS A 218 1.61 -6.70 0.63
C HIS A 218 1.42 -6.24 -0.81
N PHE A 219 2.17 -5.23 -1.22
CA PHE A 219 2.10 -4.73 -2.59
C PHE A 219 3.49 -4.41 -3.14
N MET A 220 3.61 -4.49 -4.46
CA MET A 220 4.72 -3.92 -5.21
C MET A 220 4.18 -3.33 -6.50
N LEU A 221 4.64 -2.14 -6.85
CA LEU A 221 4.48 -1.55 -8.18
C LEU A 221 5.88 -1.28 -8.75
N SER A 222 6.22 -1.92 -9.86
CA SER A 222 7.46 -1.66 -10.60
C SER A 222 7.13 -1.23 -12.01
N LEU A 223 7.48 0.01 -12.35
CA LEU A 223 7.30 0.54 -13.70
C LEU A 223 8.43 0.08 -14.63
N ASP A 224 9.61 -0.13 -14.07
CA ASP A 224 10.79 -0.64 -14.73
C ASP A 224 11.70 -1.38 -13.74
N LYS A 225 12.89 -1.82 -14.19
CA LYS A 225 13.86 -2.56 -13.38
C LYS A 225 14.47 -1.77 -12.23
N ARG A 226 14.43 -0.44 -12.25
CA ARG A 226 15.12 0.46 -11.31
C ARG A 226 14.18 1.19 -10.35
N HIS A 227 12.91 1.35 -10.71
CA HIS A 227 11.93 2.09 -9.92
C HIS A 227 10.82 1.16 -9.44
N SER A 228 10.89 0.80 -8.16
CA SER A 228 9.90 -0.07 -7.53
C SER A 228 9.44 0.52 -6.20
N PHE A 229 8.13 0.50 -5.98
CA PHE A 229 7.54 0.90 -4.71
C PHE A 229 6.85 -0.29 -4.08
N ILE A 230 7.21 -0.62 -2.85
CA ILE A 230 6.69 -1.77 -2.12
C ILE A 230 6.12 -1.34 -0.77
N GLY A 231 5.26 -2.16 -0.17
CA GLY A 231 4.82 -1.92 1.19
C GLY A 231 4.18 -3.12 1.85
N SER A 232 4.07 -3.04 3.16
CA SER A 232 3.41 -4.05 4.00
C SER A 232 2.57 -3.35 5.06
N THR A 233 1.35 -3.01 4.67
CA THR A 233 0.46 -2.11 5.42
C THR A 233 -0.67 -2.88 6.09
N PRO A 234 -0.98 -2.60 7.36
CA PRO A 234 -2.15 -3.17 8.01
C PRO A 234 -3.44 -2.45 7.61
N GLU A 235 -3.35 -1.31 6.94
CA GLU A 235 -4.45 -0.35 6.83
C GLU A 235 -5.18 -0.47 5.49
N ARG A 236 -6.47 -0.80 5.56
CA ARG A 236 -7.38 -0.74 4.41
C ARG A 236 -7.84 0.70 4.23
N LEU A 237 -7.72 1.23 3.01
CA LEU A 237 -8.38 2.48 2.65
C LEU A 237 -9.88 2.24 2.46
N TYR A 238 -10.23 1.28 1.60
CA TYR A 238 -11.59 0.75 1.51
C TYR A 238 -11.59 -0.59 0.75
N ALA A 239 -12.64 -1.38 0.96
CA ALA A 239 -13.02 -2.52 0.13
C ALA A 239 -14.50 -2.37 -0.23
N ARG A 240 -14.81 -2.45 -1.52
CA ARG A 240 -16.16 -2.38 -2.08
C ARG A 240 -16.49 -3.71 -2.72
N GLN A 241 -17.68 -4.24 -2.45
CA GLN A 241 -18.28 -5.37 -3.14
C GLN A 241 -19.74 -5.02 -3.48
N GLY A 242 -20.04 -4.81 -4.76
CA GLY A 242 -21.35 -4.27 -5.15
C GLY A 242 -21.61 -2.91 -4.49
N GLN A 243 -22.68 -2.82 -3.69
CA GLN A 243 -23.01 -1.61 -2.91
C GLN A 243 -22.50 -1.64 -1.47
N GLU A 244 -21.82 -2.71 -1.03
CA GLU A 244 -21.24 -2.77 0.31
C GLU A 244 -19.84 -2.15 0.33
N LEU A 245 -19.55 -1.32 1.33
CA LEU A 245 -18.25 -0.73 1.57
C LEU A 245 -17.75 -1.03 2.99
N TYR A 246 -16.51 -1.47 3.09
CA TYR A 246 -15.78 -1.70 4.32
C TYR A 246 -14.55 -0.79 4.36
N THR A 247 -14.43 0.04 5.39
CA THR A 247 -13.24 0.84 5.71
C THR A 247 -12.97 0.81 7.21
N GLU A 248 -11.97 1.54 7.68
CA GLU A 248 -11.54 1.52 9.08
C GLU A 248 -10.81 2.80 9.46
N ALA A 249 -11.02 3.24 10.70
CA ALA A 249 -10.19 4.24 11.34
C ALA A 249 -9.10 3.53 12.13
N LEU A 250 -7.87 3.50 11.60
CA LEU A 250 -6.69 2.90 12.22
C LEU A 250 -5.71 3.99 12.66
N ALA A 251 -5.88 4.50 13.87
CA ALA A 251 -5.06 5.59 14.43
C ALA A 251 -5.01 5.49 15.95
N GLY A 252 -3.92 5.97 16.54
CA GLY A 252 -3.54 5.72 17.93
C GLY A 252 -2.61 4.50 18.02
N THR A 253 -1.35 4.72 18.38
CA THR A 253 -0.25 3.74 18.26
C THR A 253 0.51 3.60 19.57
N ILE A 254 0.91 2.37 19.92
CA ILE A 254 1.96 2.13 20.92
C ILE A 254 2.87 0.98 20.48
N GLY A 255 4.10 0.95 21.01
CA GLY A 255 5.04 -0.16 20.81
C GLY A 255 4.54 -1.47 21.44
N ARG A 256 5.20 -2.57 21.09
CA ARG A 256 5.00 -3.87 21.78
C ARG A 256 5.87 -3.93 23.04
N GLY A 257 5.40 -4.65 24.05
CA GLY A 257 6.16 -4.88 25.28
C GLY A 257 7.21 -5.99 25.12
N ASP A 258 8.21 -5.98 25.99
CA ASP A 258 9.30 -6.97 25.98
C ASP A 258 8.86 -8.38 26.39
N ASN A 259 7.70 -8.47 27.05
CA ASN A 259 7.06 -9.71 27.46
C ASN A 259 5.54 -9.53 27.48
N ALA A 260 4.79 -10.64 27.67
CA ALA A 260 3.33 -10.64 27.61
C ALA A 260 2.65 -9.73 28.65
N SER A 261 3.22 -9.57 29.84
CA SER A 261 2.67 -8.67 30.88
C SER A 261 2.82 -7.21 30.46
N HIS A 262 4.04 -6.81 30.09
CA HIS A 262 4.33 -5.47 29.61
C HIS A 262 3.49 -5.13 28.37
N ASP A 263 3.34 -6.07 27.43
CA ASP A 263 2.52 -5.89 26.22
C ASP A 263 1.03 -5.67 26.54
N MET A 264 0.52 -6.35 27.58
CA MET A 264 -0.83 -6.16 28.08
C MET A 264 -1.01 -4.83 28.82
N GLU A 265 -0.02 -4.38 29.58
CA GLU A 265 -0.01 -3.06 30.22
C GLU A 265 -0.06 -1.94 29.17
N LEU A 266 0.79 -2.01 28.14
CA LEU A 266 0.77 -1.06 27.02
C LEU A 266 -0.56 -1.11 26.25
N SER A 267 -1.16 -2.31 26.12
CA SER A 267 -2.48 -2.49 25.50
C SER A 267 -3.56 -1.76 26.29
N ASN A 268 -3.60 -1.96 27.61
CA ASN A 268 -4.58 -1.36 28.49
C ASN A 268 -4.41 0.16 28.57
N TRP A 269 -3.16 0.65 28.59
CA TRP A 269 -2.86 2.07 28.52
C TRP A 269 -3.40 2.67 27.22
N LEU A 270 -3.11 2.08 26.05
CA LEU A 270 -3.55 2.62 24.76
C LEU A 270 -5.07 2.66 24.65
N ALA A 271 -5.77 1.65 25.20
CA ALA A 271 -7.22 1.58 25.20
C ALA A 271 -7.90 2.66 26.06
N GLN A 272 -7.17 3.26 27.01
CA GLN A 272 -7.69 4.28 27.95
C GLN A 272 -7.06 5.66 27.74
N ASP A 273 -6.02 5.77 26.91
CA ASP A 273 -5.31 7.02 26.67
C ASP A 273 -6.17 8.00 25.86
N ARG A 274 -6.52 9.12 26.50
CA ARG A 274 -7.42 10.12 25.92
C ARG A 274 -6.85 10.79 24.68
N LYS A 275 -5.52 10.97 24.57
CA LYS A 275 -4.88 11.54 23.37
C LYS A 275 -5.11 10.61 22.17
N ASN A 276 -4.79 9.33 22.32
CA ASN A 276 -4.94 8.32 21.26
C ASN A 276 -6.41 8.05 20.89
N LEU A 277 -7.31 8.00 21.87
CA LEU A 277 -8.75 7.87 21.63
C LEU A 277 -9.32 9.05 20.83
N ASN A 278 -8.92 10.28 21.19
CA ASN A 278 -9.32 11.48 20.44
C ASN A 278 -8.72 11.48 19.02
N GLU A 279 -7.46 11.06 18.87
CA GLU A 279 -6.84 10.93 17.56
C GLU A 279 -7.60 9.92 16.67
N ASN A 280 -8.04 8.79 17.24
CA ASN A 280 -8.86 7.82 16.52
C ASN A 280 -10.23 8.40 16.13
N GLN A 281 -10.90 9.11 17.04
CA GLN A 281 -12.20 9.74 16.79
C GLN A 281 -12.13 10.76 15.65
N TYR A 282 -11.06 11.56 15.58
CA TYR A 282 -10.83 12.48 14.46
C TYR A 282 -10.83 11.76 13.11
N VAL A 283 -10.22 10.57 13.03
CA VAL A 283 -10.20 9.79 11.78
C VAL A 283 -11.59 9.22 11.45
N VAL A 284 -12.33 8.75 12.47
CA VAL A 284 -13.72 8.29 12.29
C VAL A 284 -14.59 9.40 11.72
N ASP A 285 -14.55 10.59 12.32
CA ASP A 285 -15.40 11.72 11.94
C ASP A 285 -15.15 12.15 10.49
N ASP A 286 -13.89 12.25 10.06
CA ASP A 286 -13.55 12.57 8.67
C ASP A 286 -14.05 11.48 7.72
N ILE A 287 -13.87 10.19 8.04
CA ILE A 287 -14.36 9.12 7.18
C ILE A 287 -15.89 9.20 7.01
N ILE A 288 -16.65 9.43 8.09
CA ILE A 288 -18.10 9.59 8.02
C ILE A 288 -18.47 10.78 7.12
N GLU A 289 -17.83 11.94 7.33
CA GLU A 289 -18.07 13.14 6.52
C GLU A 289 -17.82 12.89 5.04
N ARG A 290 -16.73 12.19 4.69
CA ARG A 290 -16.37 11.86 3.30
C ARG A 290 -17.30 10.83 2.67
N LEU A 291 -17.84 9.90 3.45
CA LEU A 291 -18.71 8.84 2.95
C LEU A 291 -20.18 9.26 2.87
N ALA A 292 -20.63 10.23 3.66
CA ALA A 292 -22.03 10.67 3.71
C ALA A 292 -22.62 11.03 2.33
N PRO A 293 -21.91 11.72 1.41
CA PRO A 293 -22.42 11.99 0.07
C PRO A 293 -22.66 10.73 -0.78
N HIS A 294 -21.93 9.64 -0.50
CA HIS A 294 -21.88 8.41 -1.29
C HIS A 294 -22.69 7.25 -0.68
N SER A 295 -23.19 7.41 0.54
CA SER A 295 -23.79 6.30 1.30
C SER A 295 -25.25 6.57 1.63
N GLU A 296 -26.06 5.52 1.63
CA GLU A 296 -27.42 5.53 2.18
C GLU A 296 -27.40 5.37 3.69
N HIS A 297 -26.52 4.50 4.18
CA HIS A 297 -26.33 4.24 5.60
C HIS A 297 -24.84 4.01 5.91
N ILE A 298 -24.41 4.44 7.10
CA ILE A 298 -23.05 4.25 7.61
C ILE A 298 -23.17 3.73 9.04
N GLU A 299 -22.52 2.59 9.29
CA GLU A 299 -22.40 1.95 10.59
C GLU A 299 -20.95 2.05 11.06
N VAL A 300 -20.77 2.50 12.30
CA VAL A 300 -19.45 2.60 12.92
C VAL A 300 -19.45 1.74 14.17
N GLU A 301 -18.36 1.01 14.34
CA GLU A 301 -18.12 0.26 15.55
C GLU A 301 -18.00 1.18 16.78
N GLN A 302 -18.86 0.93 17.77
CA GLN A 302 -18.98 1.77 18.97
C GLN A 302 -17.69 1.82 19.80
N GLU A 303 -16.95 0.72 19.89
CA GLU A 303 -15.74 0.64 20.69
C GLU A 303 -14.50 0.47 19.79
N ALA A 304 -13.40 1.12 20.16
CA ALA A 304 -12.13 0.90 19.50
C ALA A 304 -11.55 -0.47 19.93
N ARG A 305 -11.16 -1.29 18.96
CA ARG A 305 -10.45 -2.55 19.20
C ARG A 305 -8.96 -2.39 19.02
N LEU A 306 -8.19 -3.21 19.74
CA LEU A 306 -6.74 -3.28 19.57
C LEU A 306 -6.38 -4.21 18.40
N VAL A 307 -5.54 -3.72 17.49
CA VAL A 307 -4.90 -4.50 16.44
C VAL A 307 -3.43 -4.64 16.77
N ARG A 308 -3.00 -5.85 17.16
CA ARG A 308 -1.60 -6.15 17.48
C ARG A 308 -0.84 -6.58 16.24
N LEU A 309 0.27 -5.91 15.97
CA LEU A 309 1.17 -6.19 14.86
C LEU A 309 2.57 -6.50 15.41
N ARG A 310 3.51 -6.86 14.52
CA ARG A 310 4.84 -7.34 14.92
C ARG A 310 5.60 -6.40 15.88
N LYS A 311 5.59 -5.09 15.61
CA LYS A 311 6.37 -4.07 16.35
C LYS A 311 5.54 -3.01 17.05
N VAL A 312 4.26 -2.89 16.69
CA VAL A 312 3.34 -1.90 17.27
C VAL A 312 1.94 -2.50 17.41
N GLN A 313 1.08 -1.84 18.17
CA GLN A 313 -0.34 -2.10 18.23
C GLN A 313 -1.13 -0.80 18.07
N HIS A 314 -2.33 -0.92 17.49
CA HIS A 314 -3.16 0.22 17.07
C HIS A 314 -4.56 0.15 17.62
N LEU A 315 -5.19 1.31 17.82
CA LEU A 315 -6.65 1.39 17.94
C LEU A 315 -7.28 1.33 16.54
N LYS A 316 -8.33 0.53 16.41
CA LYS A 316 -9.11 0.36 15.20
C LYS A 316 -10.60 0.49 15.49
N ARG A 317 -11.32 1.24 14.66
CA ARG A 317 -12.78 1.14 14.54
C ARG A 317 -13.16 0.76 13.13
N SER A 318 -13.97 -0.28 13.00
CA SER A 318 -14.48 -0.73 11.70
C SER A 318 -15.64 0.18 11.27
N ILE A 319 -15.68 0.53 9.99
CA ILE A 319 -16.73 1.37 9.40
C ILE A 319 -17.30 0.61 8.20
N HIS A 320 -18.61 0.41 8.22
CA HIS A 320 -19.37 -0.24 7.16
C HIS A 320 -20.34 0.78 6.55
N ALA A 321 -20.56 0.73 5.23
CA ALA A 321 -21.52 1.60 4.59
C ALA A 321 -22.23 0.90 3.43
N HIS A 322 -23.56 1.10 3.36
CA HIS A 322 -24.34 0.77 2.18
C HIS A 322 -24.31 1.96 1.23
N LEU A 323 -23.75 1.78 0.04
CA LEU A 323 -23.53 2.81 -0.95
C LEU A 323 -24.79 3.11 -1.76
N LYS A 324 -24.94 4.36 -2.19
CA LYS A 324 -25.96 4.75 -3.16
C LYS A 324 -25.71 4.05 -4.50
N THR A 325 -26.79 3.75 -5.22
CA THR A 325 -26.71 3.17 -6.56
C THR A 325 -25.86 4.01 -7.51
N GLY A 326 -24.97 3.36 -8.26
CA GLY A 326 -24.09 4.00 -9.24
C GLY A 326 -22.80 4.58 -8.68
N VAL A 327 -22.63 4.64 -7.34
CA VAL A 327 -21.31 4.92 -6.75
C VAL A 327 -20.34 3.84 -7.21
N ASN A 328 -19.10 4.20 -7.56
CA ASN A 328 -18.07 3.27 -8.01
C ASN A 328 -16.74 3.42 -7.23
N GLY A 329 -15.78 2.53 -7.48
CA GLY A 329 -14.48 2.53 -6.76
C GLY A 329 -13.67 3.80 -6.94
N VAL A 330 -13.72 4.43 -8.12
CA VAL A 330 -12.93 5.65 -8.40
C VAL A 330 -13.46 6.83 -7.57
N GLN A 331 -14.77 6.95 -7.44
CA GLN A 331 -15.40 7.98 -6.61
C GLN A 331 -15.01 7.80 -5.13
N LEU A 332 -15.03 6.57 -4.63
CA LEU A 332 -14.64 6.24 -3.25
C LEU A 332 -13.15 6.53 -2.99
N LEU A 333 -12.28 6.18 -3.95
CA LEU A 333 -10.86 6.50 -3.88
C LEU A 333 -10.67 8.01 -3.72
N SER A 334 -11.34 8.83 -4.54
CA SER A 334 -11.31 10.30 -4.45
C SER A 334 -11.87 10.86 -3.15
N ALA A 335 -12.96 10.29 -2.63
CA ALA A 335 -13.54 10.71 -1.36
C ALA A 335 -12.58 10.43 -0.18
N LEU A 336 -11.99 9.23 -0.12
CA LEU A 336 -11.30 8.75 1.08
C LEU A 336 -9.81 9.09 1.14
N GLN A 337 -9.08 9.16 0.02
CA GLN A 337 -7.63 9.47 0.05
C GLN A 337 -7.31 10.93 -0.28
N PRO A 338 -6.44 11.62 0.49
CA PRO A 338 -5.73 11.11 1.67
C PRO A 338 -6.60 11.05 2.92
N THR A 339 -6.34 10.08 3.79
CA THR A 339 -7.06 9.93 5.07
C THR A 339 -6.60 10.98 6.08
N ALA A 340 -7.45 11.32 7.05
CA ALA A 340 -7.04 12.07 8.24
C ALA A 340 -5.91 11.38 9.04
N ALA A 341 -5.76 10.06 8.91
CA ALA A 341 -4.70 9.28 9.55
C ALA A 341 -3.31 9.52 8.94
N VAL A 342 -3.24 10.00 7.69
CA VAL A 342 -1.97 10.25 6.99
C VAL A 342 -1.76 11.70 6.56
N ALA A 343 -2.80 12.54 6.51
CA ALA A 343 -2.69 13.97 6.21
C ALA A 343 -2.93 14.84 7.44
N GLY A 344 -4.10 14.72 8.07
CA GLY A 344 -4.52 15.57 9.17
C GLY A 344 -5.92 16.16 8.97
N LEU A 345 -6.33 17.05 9.89
CA LEU A 345 -7.62 17.71 9.89
C LEU A 345 -7.52 19.18 10.29
N PRO A 346 -8.26 20.09 9.62
CA PRO A 346 -9.03 19.84 8.41
C PRO A 346 -8.13 19.49 7.22
N ARG A 347 -8.64 18.65 6.30
CA ARG A 347 -7.80 17.96 5.30
C ARG A 347 -7.13 18.90 4.31
N LYS A 348 -7.83 19.95 3.85
CA LYS A 348 -7.29 20.89 2.85
C LYS A 348 -6.13 21.69 3.43
N GLU A 349 -6.30 22.20 4.63
CA GLU A 349 -5.36 23.01 5.41
C GLU A 349 -4.14 22.17 5.77
N SER A 350 -4.35 20.94 6.26
CA SER A 350 -3.28 19.99 6.58
C SER A 350 -2.46 19.61 5.34
N MET A 351 -3.13 19.33 4.22
CA MET A 351 -2.45 19.03 2.95
C MET A 351 -1.66 20.22 2.41
N LYS A 352 -2.16 21.45 2.60
CA LYS A 352 -1.42 22.67 2.25
C LYS A 352 -0.20 22.81 3.15
N PHE A 353 -0.36 22.66 4.46
CA PHE A 353 0.74 22.72 5.41
C PHE A 353 1.86 21.73 5.06
N ILE A 354 1.50 20.45 4.82
CA ILE A 354 2.44 19.39 4.42
C ILE A 354 3.20 19.79 3.15
N ARG A 355 2.48 20.22 2.12
CA ARG A 355 3.07 20.59 0.84
C ARG A 355 4.07 21.74 0.98
N ASP A 356 3.75 22.72 1.80
CA ASP A 356 4.56 23.92 1.97
C ASP A 356 5.79 23.64 2.86
N ASN A 357 5.61 22.89 3.95
CA ASN A 357 6.61 22.76 5.01
C ASN A 357 7.45 21.48 4.99
N GLU A 358 6.94 20.34 4.50
CA GLU A 358 7.76 19.12 4.46
C GLU A 358 8.91 19.29 3.44
N PRO A 359 10.17 18.97 3.80
CA PRO A 359 11.32 19.22 2.92
C PRO A 359 11.44 18.23 1.74
N PHE A 360 10.44 17.37 1.54
CA PHE A 360 10.39 16.37 0.47
C PHE A 360 8.95 16.17 -0.01
N ALA A 361 8.79 15.53 -1.17
CA ALA A 361 7.49 15.05 -1.63
C ALA A 361 7.29 13.61 -1.18
N ARG A 362 6.07 13.25 -0.77
CA ARG A 362 5.75 11.89 -0.32
C ARG A 362 5.63 10.92 -1.51
N GLY A 363 5.13 11.40 -2.64
CA GLY A 363 4.89 10.56 -3.81
C GLY A 363 3.95 9.41 -3.47
N TRP A 364 4.37 8.17 -3.73
CA TRP A 364 3.55 6.99 -3.46
C TRP A 364 3.32 6.71 -1.96
N TYR A 365 4.21 7.18 -1.08
CA TYR A 365 4.02 7.02 0.37
C TYR A 365 2.77 7.76 0.84
N ALA A 366 1.99 7.13 1.73
CA ALA A 366 0.67 7.62 2.20
C ALA A 366 -0.39 7.80 1.09
N GLY A 367 -0.10 7.35 -0.13
CA GLY A 367 -1.09 7.17 -1.20
C GLY A 367 -1.92 5.91 -0.99
N SER A 368 -2.30 5.26 -2.09
CA SER A 368 -2.96 3.95 -2.04
C SER A 368 -2.49 3.04 -3.17
N MET A 369 -2.62 1.74 -2.91
CA MET A 369 -2.34 0.66 -3.86
C MET A 369 -3.50 -0.35 -3.81
N GLY A 370 -3.88 -0.90 -4.95
CA GLY A 370 -5.02 -1.79 -5.02
C GLY A 370 -5.52 -2.13 -6.42
N VAL A 371 -6.81 -2.48 -6.46
CA VAL A 371 -7.49 -3.01 -7.63
C VAL A 371 -8.87 -2.38 -7.84
N ILE A 372 -9.26 -2.21 -9.10
CA ILE A 372 -10.61 -1.78 -9.50
C ILE A 372 -11.14 -2.75 -10.55
N SER A 373 -12.40 -3.14 -10.39
CA SER A 373 -13.23 -3.85 -11.37
C SER A 373 -14.66 -3.30 -11.28
N HIS A 374 -15.57 -3.81 -12.13
CA HIS A 374 -16.98 -3.46 -12.07
C HIS A 374 -17.62 -3.82 -10.72
N GLN A 375 -17.39 -5.06 -10.27
CA GLN A 375 -18.07 -5.62 -9.09
C GLN A 375 -17.33 -5.35 -7.78
N ARG A 376 -16.00 -5.17 -7.83
CA ARG A 376 -15.20 -4.93 -6.63
C ARG A 376 -14.13 -3.86 -6.81
N ALA A 377 -13.76 -3.21 -5.72
CA ALA A 377 -12.54 -2.43 -5.63
C ALA A 377 -11.95 -2.58 -4.22
N GLU A 378 -10.64 -2.72 -4.10
CA GLU A 378 -10.00 -2.78 -2.78
C GLU A 378 -8.67 -2.03 -2.84
N PHE A 379 -8.46 -1.15 -1.87
CA PHE A 379 -7.27 -0.34 -1.73
C PHE A 379 -6.77 -0.38 -0.29
N CYS A 380 -5.45 -0.47 -0.14
CA CYS A 380 -4.77 -0.23 1.12
C CYS A 380 -4.12 1.15 1.13
N VAL A 381 -3.92 1.72 2.32
CA VAL A 381 -3.14 2.95 2.48
C VAL A 381 -1.65 2.61 2.39
N ALA A 382 -0.91 3.29 1.52
CA ALA A 382 0.48 2.98 1.18
C ALA A 382 1.47 3.51 2.24
N ILE A 383 1.29 3.08 3.49
CA ILE A 383 2.22 3.27 4.61
C ILE A 383 3.08 2.03 4.82
N ARG A 384 4.11 2.12 5.67
CA ARG A 384 5.10 1.04 5.88
C ARG A 384 5.64 0.55 4.53
N SER A 385 6.07 1.54 3.75
CA SER A 385 6.45 1.38 2.36
C SER A 385 7.86 1.88 2.10
N ALA A 386 8.45 1.36 1.03
CA ALA A 386 9.78 1.73 0.56
C ALA A 386 9.74 2.03 -0.94
N LEU A 387 10.47 3.05 -1.36
CA LEU A 387 10.81 3.31 -2.75
C LEU A 387 12.26 2.85 -2.99
N ILE A 388 12.44 1.90 -3.90
CA ILE A 388 13.74 1.33 -4.26
C ILE A 388 14.19 1.96 -5.58
N LEU A 389 15.39 2.54 -5.57
CA LEU A 389 16.00 3.31 -6.64
C LEU A 389 17.44 2.80 -6.88
N GLY A 390 17.58 1.61 -7.45
CA GLY A 390 18.88 0.97 -7.65
C GLY A 390 19.58 0.64 -6.31
N GLU A 391 20.58 1.44 -5.95
CA GLU A 391 21.36 1.28 -4.71
C GLU A 391 20.82 2.15 -3.55
N GLU A 392 19.79 2.96 -3.76
CA GLU A 392 19.13 3.74 -2.70
C GLU A 392 17.77 3.13 -2.35
N ILE A 393 17.51 2.94 -1.05
CA ILE A 393 16.19 2.59 -0.52
C ILE A 393 15.68 3.78 0.29
N GLN A 394 14.57 4.37 -0.14
CA GLN A 394 13.89 5.45 0.57
C GLN A 394 12.74 4.87 1.37
N LEU A 395 12.85 4.94 2.70
CA LEU A 395 11.85 4.49 3.64
C LEU A 395 11.07 5.69 4.21
N PHE A 396 9.81 5.48 4.57
CA PHE A 396 8.94 6.54 5.04
C PHE A 396 8.19 6.14 6.31
N ALA A 397 8.11 7.07 7.26
CA ALA A 397 7.24 6.98 8.43
C ALA A 397 6.63 8.35 8.71
N GLY A 398 5.48 8.38 9.39
CA GLY A 398 4.83 9.61 9.81
C GLY A 398 4.20 9.50 11.18
N ALA A 399 4.03 10.65 11.84
CA ALA A 399 3.47 10.80 13.18
C ALA A 399 2.38 11.89 13.16
N GLY A 400 1.26 11.61 13.83
CA GLY A 400 0.13 12.53 13.92
C GLY A 400 0.34 13.53 15.03
N ILE A 401 0.63 14.78 14.68
CA ILE A 401 0.82 15.85 15.66
C ILE A 401 -0.55 16.41 16.06
N VAL A 402 -0.83 16.31 17.35
CA VAL A 402 -2.05 16.75 18.04
C VAL A 402 -1.68 17.58 19.29
N PRO A 403 -2.62 18.28 19.96
CA PRO A 403 -2.32 18.96 21.23
C PRO A 403 -1.55 18.08 22.23
N GLY A 404 -0.46 18.61 22.79
CA GLY A 404 0.39 17.89 23.75
C GLY A 404 1.40 16.91 23.14
N SER A 405 1.59 16.92 21.82
CA SER A 405 2.68 16.16 21.18
C SER A 405 4.05 16.72 21.58
N ILE A 406 5.04 15.84 21.77
CA ILE A 406 6.41 16.22 22.16
C ILE A 406 7.34 15.74 21.04
N ALA A 407 8.07 16.67 20.41
CA ALA A 407 8.84 16.39 19.20
C ALA A 407 9.78 15.17 19.33
N ASP A 408 10.49 15.03 20.46
CA ASP A 408 11.36 13.89 20.74
C ASP A 408 10.61 12.55 20.79
N ASN A 409 9.43 12.51 21.40
CA ASN A 409 8.61 11.30 21.48
C ASN A 409 8.10 10.91 20.09
N GLU A 410 7.64 11.89 19.32
CA GLU A 410 7.16 11.66 17.96
C GLU A 410 8.30 11.20 17.04
N TRP A 411 9.53 11.70 17.22
CA TRP A 411 10.72 11.21 16.51
C TRP A 411 11.00 9.73 16.82
N GLN A 412 10.94 9.34 18.10
CA GLN A 412 11.11 7.95 18.50
C GLN A 412 10.01 7.04 17.94
N GLU A 413 8.78 7.54 17.79
CA GLU A 413 7.69 6.81 17.12
C GLU A 413 8.03 6.53 15.65
N LEU A 414 8.62 7.50 14.94
CA LEU A 414 9.09 7.29 13.55
C LEU A 414 10.15 6.21 13.48
N ASP A 415 11.12 6.19 14.41
CA ASP A 415 12.17 5.16 14.46
C ASP A 415 11.57 3.76 14.67
N LYS A 416 10.60 3.63 15.58
CA LYS A 416 9.88 2.37 15.82
C LYS A 416 9.13 1.90 14.57
N LYS A 417 8.38 2.79 13.90
CA LYS A 417 7.69 2.48 12.64
C LYS A 417 8.67 2.04 11.56
N MET A 418 9.80 2.73 11.43
CA MET A 418 10.83 2.48 10.43
C MET A 418 11.58 1.16 10.64
N SER A 419 11.81 0.79 11.91
CA SER A 419 12.51 -0.46 12.27
C SER A 419 11.89 -1.71 11.63
N THR A 420 10.58 -1.67 11.36
CA THR A 420 9.86 -2.76 10.70
C THR A 420 10.39 -3.04 9.28
N LEU A 421 10.82 -2.00 8.56
CA LEU A 421 11.39 -2.13 7.21
C LEU A 421 12.91 -2.24 7.25
N LEU A 422 13.59 -1.48 8.12
CA LEU A 422 15.05 -1.54 8.25
C LEU A 422 15.54 -2.93 8.65
N SER A 423 14.83 -3.62 9.55
CA SER A 423 15.14 -5.00 9.96
C SER A 423 15.00 -6.04 8.84
N LEU A 424 14.46 -5.67 7.68
CA LEU A 424 14.42 -6.53 6.50
C LEU A 424 15.71 -6.45 5.67
N ILE A 425 16.51 -5.39 5.87
CA ILE A 425 17.74 -5.12 5.12
C ILE A 425 18.95 -5.59 5.91
N ALA A 426 18.98 -5.29 7.21
CA ALA A 426 20.09 -5.68 8.10
C ALA A 426 19.58 -5.85 9.54
N ASP A 427 20.24 -6.73 10.30
CA ASP A 427 20.03 -6.92 11.74
C ASP A 427 20.62 -5.76 12.57
N ILE A 428 20.34 -4.51 12.17
CA ILE A 428 20.84 -3.33 12.85
C ILE A 428 19.92 -3.02 14.04
N PRO A 429 20.44 -2.92 15.29
CA PRO A 429 19.67 -2.35 16.38
C PRO A 429 19.27 -0.91 16.05
N PRO A 430 18.06 -0.46 16.41
CA PRO A 430 17.51 0.80 15.93
C PRO A 430 18.47 1.97 16.17
N LEU A 431 18.72 2.73 15.10
CA LEU A 431 19.54 3.95 15.07
C LEU A 431 19.24 4.81 16.31
N GLY A 432 20.23 4.98 17.19
CA GLY A 432 20.17 5.96 18.27
C GLY A 432 19.18 5.67 19.41
N VAL A 433 18.77 4.42 19.64
CA VAL A 433 17.97 4.07 20.82
C VAL A 433 18.90 3.99 22.03
N ALA A 434 18.84 5.01 22.89
CA ALA A 434 19.18 4.82 24.29
C ALA A 434 18.28 3.69 24.82
N SER A 435 18.90 2.66 25.37
CA SER A 435 18.27 1.56 26.11
C SER A 435 17.21 2.03 27.09
#